data_AF-A0A8S0U9Z9-F1
#
_entry.id   AF-A0A8S0U9Z9-F1
#
_cell.length_a   1.000
_cell.length_b   1.000
_cell.length_c   1.000
_cell.angle_alpha   90.00
_cell.angle_beta   90.00
_cell.angle_gamma   90.00
#
_symmetry.space_group_name_H-M   'P 1'
#
loop_
_entity.id
_entity.type
_entity.pdbx_description
1 polymer ?
#
loop_
_entity_poly.entity_id
_entity_poly.type
_entity_poly.pdbx_seq_one_letter_code
_entity_poly.pdbx_strand_id
1 'polypeptide(L)'
;MRLMSLVDLGSNQSGQIPYSLIRDTLQIEDNEVELWVVKAITAKLIVCKIDQMNQVVVVSQCKERVFGQNQWQALRTKLTTWRDNIGNVISTIQANKITEDVPQAVQGSTLH
;
A
#
# COMPACT_ATOMS: atom_id res chain seq x y z
N MET A 1 4.04 8.35 -25.33
CA MET A 1 3.59 6.96 -25.05
C MET A 1 4.41 6.29 -23.94
N ARG A 2 5.75 6.34 -23.95
CA ARG A 2 6.64 5.69 -22.97
C ARG A 2 6.29 5.86 -21.48
N LEU A 3 5.97 7.08 -21.03
CA LEU A 3 5.58 7.30 -19.62
C LEU A 3 4.35 6.48 -19.21
N MET A 4 3.40 6.31 -20.12
CA MET A 4 2.20 5.56 -19.80
C MET A 4 2.46 4.06 -19.76
N SER A 5 3.32 3.54 -20.65
CA SER A 5 3.78 2.15 -20.60
C SER A 5 4.50 1.86 -19.27
N LEU A 6 5.31 2.80 -18.77
CA LEU A 6 5.95 2.68 -17.46
C LEU A 6 4.94 2.65 -16.30
N VAL A 7 3.90 3.48 -16.35
CA VAL A 7 2.82 3.46 -15.35
C VAL A 7 2.08 2.14 -15.37
N ASP A 8 1.79 1.61 -16.56
CA ASP A 8 1.10 0.33 -16.73
C ASP A 8 1.94 -0.83 -16.16
N LEU A 9 3.27 -0.81 -16.33
CA LEU A 9 4.16 -1.78 -15.67
C LEU A 9 4.09 -1.71 -14.14
N GLY A 10 3.97 -0.51 -13.57
CA GLY A 10 3.90 -0.29 -12.12
C GLY A 10 2.55 -0.62 -11.49
N SER A 11 1.50 -0.77 -12.29
CA SER A 11 0.18 -1.21 -11.82
C SER A 11 0.11 -2.72 -11.55
N ASN A 12 1.18 -3.47 -11.84
CA ASN A 12 1.29 -4.90 -11.54
C ASN A 12 1.39 -5.17 -10.03
N GLN A 13 0.85 -6.31 -9.58
CA GLN A 13 0.70 -6.65 -8.15
C GLN A 13 2.01 -6.81 -7.37
N SER A 14 3.15 -7.08 -8.03
CA SER A 14 4.43 -7.27 -7.35
C SER A 14 4.96 -5.97 -6.70
N GLY A 15 4.55 -4.80 -7.21
CA GLY A 15 5.12 -3.52 -6.82
C GLY A 15 6.63 -3.43 -7.09
N GLN A 16 7.22 -4.35 -7.85
CA GLN A 16 8.64 -4.39 -8.17
C GLN A 16 8.82 -4.60 -9.67
N ILE A 17 9.55 -3.68 -10.31
CA ILE A 17 9.78 -3.69 -11.76
C ILE A 17 11.30 -3.76 -12.01
N PRO A 18 11.82 -4.84 -12.61
CA PRO A 18 13.22 -4.91 -13.00
C PRO A 18 13.58 -3.87 -14.05
N TYR A 19 14.81 -3.35 -14.01
CA TYR A 19 15.32 -2.39 -15.00
C TYR A 19 15.26 -2.95 -16.42
N SER A 20 15.59 -4.23 -16.62
CA SER A 20 15.51 -4.89 -17.92
C SER A 20 14.11 -4.82 -18.52
N LEU A 21 13.07 -5.06 -17.72
CA LEU A 21 11.68 -4.96 -18.16
C LEU A 21 11.30 -3.53 -18.55
N ILE A 22 11.78 -2.53 -17.80
CA ILE A 22 11.59 -1.11 -18.13
C ILE A 22 12.28 -0.80 -19.45
N ARG A 23 13.56 -1.15 -19.59
CA ARG A 23 14.35 -0.94 -20.81
C ARG A 23 13.64 -1.52 -22.03
N ASP A 24 13.30 -2.80 -21.98
CA ASP A 24 12.72 -3.53 -23.11
C ASP A 24 11.34 -2.97 -23.49
N THR A 25 10.53 -2.61 -22.49
CA THR A 25 9.19 -2.04 -22.71
C THR A 25 9.24 -0.62 -23.27
N LEU A 26 10.17 0.21 -22.81
CA LEU A 26 10.32 1.59 -23.27
C LEU A 26 11.17 1.70 -24.54
N GLN A 27 11.92 0.66 -24.91
CA GLN A 27 12.90 0.64 -26.00
C GLN A 27 13.90 1.78 -25.85
N ILE A 28 14.62 1.76 -24.74
CA ILE A 28 15.62 2.77 -24.33
C ILE A 28 16.92 2.06 -23.97
N GLU A 29 17.98 2.81 -23.72
CA GLU A 29 19.25 2.26 -23.24
C GLU A 29 19.22 2.03 -21.72
N ASP A 30 20.08 1.13 -21.21
CA ASP A 30 20.15 0.81 -19.77
C ASP A 30 20.44 2.05 -18.90
N ASN A 31 21.26 2.98 -19.41
CA ASN A 31 21.58 4.24 -18.73
C ASN A 31 20.44 5.27 -18.72
N GLU A 32 19.37 5.05 -19.48
CA GLU A 32 18.22 5.95 -19.54
C GLU A 32 17.08 5.53 -18.60
N VAL A 33 17.12 4.31 -18.04
CA VAL A 33 16.02 3.75 -17.22
C VAL A 33 15.65 4.69 -16.08
N GLU A 34 16.63 5.12 -15.29
CA GLU A 34 16.41 6.00 -14.14
C GLU A 34 15.86 7.37 -14.55
N LEU A 35 16.34 7.91 -15.67
CA LEU A 35 15.84 9.18 -16.21
C LEU A 35 14.34 9.10 -16.51
N TRP A 36 13.87 7.99 -17.10
CA TRP A 36 12.45 7.79 -17.39
C TRP A 36 11.62 7.56 -16.12
N VAL A 37 12.16 6.86 -15.13
CA VAL A 37 11.53 6.70 -13.81
C VAL A 37 11.37 8.06 -13.13
N VAL A 38 12.42 8.88 -13.11
CA VAL A 38 12.38 10.25 -12.56
C VAL A 38 11.34 11.09 -13.29
N LYS A 39 11.29 11.05 -14.63
CA LYS A 39 10.25 11.77 -15.40
C LYS A 39 8.83 11.35 -15.00
N ALA A 40 8.58 10.07 -14.74
CA ALA A 40 7.27 9.59 -14.29
C ALA A 40 6.92 10.04 -12.87
N ILE A 41 7.90 10.09 -11.97
CA ILE A 41 7.74 10.66 -10.62
C ILE A 41 7.44 12.16 -10.71
N THR A 42 8.21 12.92 -11.50
CA THR A 42 8.02 14.37 -11.69
C THR A 42 6.65 14.70 -12.30
N ALA A 43 6.17 13.86 -13.23
CA ALA A 43 4.83 13.96 -13.79
C ALA A 43 3.71 13.55 -12.81
N LYS A 44 4.07 13.13 -11.58
CA LYS A 44 3.15 12.65 -10.54
C LYS A 44 2.28 11.49 -11.02
N LEU A 45 2.85 10.62 -11.85
CA LEU A 45 2.16 9.43 -12.37
C LEU A 45 2.44 8.20 -11.51
N ILE A 46 3.62 8.14 -10.91
CA ILE A 46 4.04 7.06 -10.02
C ILE A 46 4.68 7.63 -8.75
N VAL A 47 4.56 6.86 -7.66
CA VAL A 47 5.32 7.03 -6.43
C VAL A 47 6.13 5.74 -6.25
N CYS A 48 7.45 5.84 -6.28
CA CYS A 48 8.33 4.68 -6.22
C CYS A 48 9.68 5.03 -5.60
N LYS A 49 10.46 3.98 -5.28
CA LYS A 49 11.86 4.05 -4.88
C LYS A 49 12.71 3.28 -5.89
N ILE A 50 13.91 3.77 -6.14
CA ILE A 50 14.87 3.13 -7.02
C ILE A 50 15.84 2.32 -6.16
N ASP A 51 15.92 1.01 -6.39
CA ASP A 51 16.95 0.13 -5.88
C ASP A 51 17.93 -0.17 -7.00
N GLN A 52 18.92 0.72 -7.13
CA GLN A 52 19.93 0.64 -8.18
C GLN A 52 20.85 -0.58 -7.99
N MET A 53 21.14 -1.00 -6.76
CA MET A 53 22.01 -2.15 -6.49
C MET A 53 21.37 -3.44 -7.03
N ASN A 54 20.07 -3.63 -6.76
CA ASN A 54 19.34 -4.80 -7.24
C ASN A 54 18.72 -4.61 -8.64
N GLN A 55 18.93 -3.46 -9.27
CA GLN A 55 18.39 -3.12 -10.60
C GLN A 55 16.85 -3.26 -10.65
N VAL A 56 16.16 -2.75 -9.62
CA VAL A 56 14.70 -2.82 -9.47
C VAL A 56 14.12 -1.46 -9.06
N VAL A 57 12.94 -1.14 -9.59
CA VAL A 57 12.10 -0.03 -9.13
C VAL A 57 10.97 -0.57 -8.27
N VAL A 58 10.89 -0.12 -7.02
CA VAL A 58 9.84 -0.52 -6.07
C VAL A 58 8.73 0.53 -6.07
N VAL A 59 7.57 0.19 -6.61
CA VAL A 59 6.41 1.06 -6.76
C VAL A 59 5.50 0.98 -5.53
N SER A 60 5.24 2.13 -4.92
CA SER A 60 4.28 2.27 -3.82
C SER A 60 2.88 2.60 -4.33
N GLN A 61 2.78 3.39 -5.40
CA GLN A 61 1.50 3.81 -5.98
C GLN A 61 1.66 4.18 -7.46
N CYS A 62 0.68 3.80 -8.27
CA CYS A 62 0.49 4.29 -9.63
C CYS A 62 -0.84 5.04 -9.75
N LYS A 63 -0.89 6.01 -10.66
CA LYS A 63 -2.16 6.60 -11.09
C LYS A 63 -2.89 5.65 -12.04
N GLU A 64 -4.15 5.38 -11.72
CA GLU A 64 -5.07 4.64 -12.60
C GLU A 64 -5.36 5.47 -13.86
N ARG A 65 -5.11 4.90 -15.05
CA ARG A 65 -5.46 5.53 -16.33
C ARG A 65 -6.97 5.60 -16.54
N VAL A 66 -7.68 4.59 -16.04
CA VAL A 66 -9.14 4.48 -16.13
C VAL A 66 -9.66 4.12 -14.74
N PHE A 67 -10.64 4.88 -14.28
CA PHE A 67 -11.30 4.63 -13.01
C PHE A 67 -12.72 4.13 -13.29
N GLY A 68 -12.85 2.81 -13.45
CA GLY A 68 -14.09 2.13 -13.81
C GLY A 68 -14.66 1.29 -12.67
N GLN A 69 -15.56 0.37 -13.03
CA GLN A 69 -16.26 -0.48 -12.09
C GLN A 69 -15.31 -1.31 -11.20
N ASN A 70 -14.23 -1.84 -11.79
CA ASN A 70 -13.25 -2.65 -11.05
C ASN A 70 -12.53 -1.82 -9.99
N GLN A 71 -12.16 -0.58 -10.32
CA GLN A 71 -11.49 0.35 -9.43
C GLN A 71 -12.44 0.79 -8.30
N TRP A 72 -13.71 1.06 -8.62
CA TRP A 72 -14.76 1.32 -7.62
C TRP A 72 -14.95 0.14 -6.66
N GLN A 73 -14.99 -1.08 -7.18
CA GLN A 73 -15.12 -2.28 -6.36
C GLN A 73 -13.90 -2.46 -5.45
N ALA A 74 -12.69 -2.28 -5.97
CA ALA A 74 -11.46 -2.35 -5.18
C ALA A 74 -11.43 -1.29 -4.07
N LEU A 75 -11.86 -0.06 -4.37
CA LEU A 75 -11.97 1.03 -3.38
C LEU A 75 -12.99 0.68 -2.29
N ARG A 76 -14.18 0.20 -2.68
CA ARG A 76 -15.23 -0.21 -1.74
C ARG A 76 -14.73 -1.31 -0.80
N THR A 77 -14.04 -2.31 -1.32
CA THR A 77 -13.44 -3.39 -0.51
C THR A 77 -12.43 -2.81 0.49
N LYS A 78 -11.49 -1.97 0.03
CA LYS A 78 -10.49 -1.33 0.91
C LYS A 78 -11.13 -0.51 2.04
N LEU A 79 -12.13 0.31 1.73
CA LEU A 79 -12.86 1.11 2.72
C LEU A 79 -13.64 0.25 3.72
N THR A 80 -14.26 -0.83 3.24
CA THR A 80 -14.98 -1.79 4.08
C THR A 80 -14.03 -2.46 5.06
N THR A 81 -12.90 -2.99 4.58
CA THR A 81 -11.87 -3.57 5.44
C THR A 81 -11.33 -2.57 6.45
N TRP A 82 -11.08 -1.32 6.05
CA TRP A 82 -10.58 -0.30 6.97
C TRP A 82 -11.59 0.04 8.07
N ARG A 83 -12.87 0.17 7.72
CA ARG A 83 -13.96 0.36 8.70
C ARG A 83 -14.01 -0.80 9.69
N ASP A 84 -13.96 -2.04 9.20
CA ASP A 84 -14.07 -3.22 10.04
C ASP A 84 -12.84 -3.34 10.97
N ASN A 85 -11.65 -3.02 10.48
CA ASN A 85 -10.43 -2.95 11.30
C ASN A 85 -10.54 -1.91 12.42
N ILE A 86 -11.04 -0.71 12.13
CA ILE A 86 -11.29 0.33 13.15
C ILE A 86 -12.30 -0.16 14.18
N GLY A 87 -13.40 -0.79 13.74
CA GLY A 87 -14.40 -1.36 14.63
C GLY A 87 -13.83 -2.42 15.57
N ASN A 88 -12.93 -3.28 15.07
CA ASN A 88 -12.24 -4.29 15.87
C ASN A 88 -11.32 -3.65 16.92
N VAL A 89 -10.55 -2.61 16.56
CA VAL A 89 -9.71 -1.88 17.51
C VAL A 89 -10.54 -1.22 18.61
N ILE A 90 -11.64 -0.55 18.26
CA ILE A 90 -12.54 0.07 19.25
C ILE A 90 -13.09 -0.99 20.21
N SER A 91 -13.59 -2.11 19.68
CA SER A 91 -14.13 -3.21 20.49
C SER A 91 -13.08 -3.80 21.43
N THR A 92 -11.83 -3.92 20.97
CA THR A 92 -10.71 -4.42 21.77
C THR A 92 -10.37 -3.46 22.91
N ILE A 93 -10.35 -2.15 22.65
CA ILE A 93 -10.12 -1.12 23.68
C ILE A 93 -11.24 -1.12 24.72
N GLN A 94 -12.50 -1.23 24.30
CA GLN A 94 -13.65 -1.28 25.21
C GLN A 94 -13.63 -2.53 26.10
N ALA A 95 -13.35 -3.70 25.53
CA ALA A 95 -13.26 -4.94 26.28
C ALA A 95 -12.17 -4.87 27.36
N ASN A 96 -11.00 -4.29 27.05
CA ASN A 96 -9.91 -4.15 28.02
C ASN A 96 -10.17 -3.10 29.10
N LYS A 97 -10.92 -2.03 28.80
CA LYS A 97 -11.33 -1.04 29.81
C LYS A 97 -12.27 -1.62 30.87
N ILE A 98 -13.16 -2.53 30.48
CA ILE A 98 -14.10 -3.19 31.42
C ILE A 98 -13.33 -4.06 32.42
N THR A 99 -12.20 -4.65 32.01
CA THR A 99 -11.37 -5.50 32.87
C THR A 99 -10.63 -4.72 33.96
N GLU A 100 -10.31 -3.44 33.73
CA GLU A 100 -9.64 -2.59 34.73
C GLU A 100 -10.60 -2.05 35.81
N ASP A 101 -11.91 -2.02 35.54
CA ASP A 101 -12.93 -1.41 36.40
C ASP A 101 -13.72 -2.42 37.25
N VAL A 102 -13.25 -3.68 37.35
CA VAL A 102 -13.77 -4.64 38.34
C VAL A 102 -13.01 -4.43 39.66
N PRO A 103 -13.63 -3.84 40.71
CA PRO A 103 -12.95 -3.65 41.98
C PRO A 103 -12.71 -5.03 42.61
N GLN A 104 -11.47 -5.28 43.05
CA GLN A 104 -11.17 -6.26 44.09
C GLN A 104 -11.93 -5.88 45.37
N ALA A 105 -13.21 -6.23 45.44
CA ALA A 105 -14.07 -5.92 46.59
C ALA A 105 -14.95 -7.11 46.95
N VAL A 106 -14.42 -8.34 46.95
CA VAL A 106 -15.04 -9.45 47.70
C VAL A 106 -13.97 -10.46 48.14
N GLN A 107 -13.24 -10.16 49.22
CA GLN A 107 -12.59 -11.18 50.08
C GLN A 107 -12.14 -10.54 51.40
N GLY A 108 -13.09 -9.89 52.08
CA GLY A 108 -13.00 -9.60 53.50
C GLY A 108 -14.21 -10.25 54.17
N SER A 109 -13.94 -11.11 55.15
CA SER A 109 -14.89 -11.77 56.06
C SER A 109 -15.46 -13.13 55.64
N THR A 110 -14.75 -14.21 56.01
CA THR A 110 -15.35 -15.34 56.74
C THR A 110 -14.30 -16.00 57.65
N LEU A 111 -14.43 -15.72 58.95
CA LEU A 111 -14.36 -16.66 60.10
C LEU A 111 -13.11 -17.55 60.25
N HIS A 112 -12.20 -17.20 61.16
CA HIS A 112 -11.98 -17.87 62.47
C HIS A 112 -10.90 -17.13 63.27
#